data_AF-A0A2J0M107-F1
#
_entry.id   AF-A0A2J0M107-F1
#
_cell.length_a   1.000
_cell.length_b   1.000
_cell.length_c   1.000
_cell.angle_alpha   90.00
_cell.angle_beta   90.00
_cell.angle_gamma   90.00
#
_symmetry.space_group_name_H-M   'P 1'
#
loop_
_entity.id
_entity.type
_entity.pdbx_description
1 polymer ?
#
loop_
_entity_poly.entity_id
_entity_poly.type
_entity_poly.pdbx_seq_one_letter_code
_entity_poly.pdbx_strand_id
1 'polypeptide(L)'
;MRNKKWTNSDIISAVKKSRSIRQVIYALGLVPAGGNYVQVQKKMKELKIDTSHFLGMGWNKGMPFARKKPLSLEKILIENSSYQSFKLKKRLFSAGLKKKECEECRWRKVSEDGRIPLELHHINGDKSDNRMMNLKVLCPNCHSLKPTHRGKNKKRG
;
A
#
# COMPACT_ATOMS: atom_id res chain seq x y z
N MET A 1 -0.34 -40.15 28.30
CA MET A 1 -0.46 -39.26 27.12
C MET A 1 -1.43 -38.13 27.44
N ARG A 2 -1.10 -36.86 27.17
CA ARG A 2 -2.06 -35.75 27.35
C ARG A 2 -3.25 -35.96 26.41
N ASN A 3 -4.46 -36.00 26.96
CA ASN A 3 -5.68 -36.10 26.15
C ASN A 3 -5.80 -34.85 25.27
N LYS A 4 -6.11 -35.06 23.98
CA LYS A 4 -6.43 -33.97 23.07
C LYS A 4 -7.74 -33.34 23.52
N LYS A 5 -7.82 -32.00 23.47
CA LYS A 5 -9.03 -31.24 23.84
C LYS A 5 -10.20 -31.39 22.87
N TRP A 6 -10.01 -32.10 21.77
CA TRP A 6 -10.97 -32.24 20.68
C TRP A 6 -10.97 -33.66 20.14
N THR A 7 -12.12 -34.08 19.63
CA THR A 7 -12.39 -35.39 19.05
C THR A 7 -12.47 -35.33 17.52
N ASN A 8 -12.61 -36.49 16.87
CA ASN A 8 -12.79 -36.54 15.41
C ASN A 8 -14.10 -35.86 14.97
N SER A 9 -15.18 -35.99 15.75
CA SER A 9 -16.46 -35.33 15.46
C SER A 9 -16.35 -33.82 15.56
N ASP A 10 -15.56 -33.31 16.51
CA ASP A 10 -15.31 -31.87 16.67
C ASP A 10 -14.61 -31.30 15.43
N ILE A 11 -13.62 -32.00 14.88
CA ILE A 11 -12.93 -31.56 13.65
C ILE A 11 -13.90 -31.53 12.47
N ILE A 12 -14.71 -32.57 12.29
CA ILE A 12 -15.67 -32.61 11.18
C ILE A 12 -16.67 -31.46 11.29
N SER A 13 -17.18 -31.20 12.50
CA SER A 13 -18.09 -30.08 12.78
C SER A 13 -17.42 -28.72 12.52
N ALA A 14 -16.18 -28.56 12.99
CA ALA A 14 -15.41 -27.32 12.81
C ALA A 14 -15.09 -27.03 11.34
N VAL A 15 -14.74 -28.04 10.54
CA VAL A 15 -14.46 -27.90 9.10
C VAL A 15 -15.73 -27.51 8.32
N LYS A 16 -16.87 -28.13 8.63
CA LYS A 16 -18.16 -27.79 7.99
C LYS A 16 -18.59 -26.34 8.24
N LYS A 17 -18.29 -25.80 9.43
CA LYS A 17 -18.66 -24.42 9.83
C LYS A 17 -17.64 -23.35 9.41
N SER A 18 -16.48 -23.75 8.87
CA SER A 18 -15.35 -22.87 8.62
C SER A 18 -15.03 -22.75 7.13
N ARG A 19 -14.41 -21.63 6.74
CA ARG A 19 -13.89 -21.39 5.37
C ARG A 19 -12.36 -21.26 5.34
N SER A 20 -11.70 -21.51 6.47
CA SER A 20 -10.24 -21.50 6.60
C SER A 20 -9.77 -22.37 7.76
N ILE A 21 -8.54 -22.87 7.69
CA ILE A 21 -7.91 -23.66 8.77
C ILE A 21 -7.82 -22.84 10.06
N ARG A 22 -7.58 -21.53 9.98
CA ARG A 22 -7.57 -20.65 11.15
C ARG A 22 -8.93 -20.64 11.87
N GLN A 23 -10.03 -20.57 11.13
CA GLN A 23 -11.38 -20.65 11.70
C GLN A 23 -11.65 -22.01 12.32
N VAL A 24 -11.17 -23.11 11.70
CA VAL A 24 -11.26 -24.45 12.29
C VAL A 24 -10.55 -24.49 13.65
N ILE A 25 -9.33 -23.96 13.72
CA ILE A 25 -8.56 -23.92 14.98
C ILE A 25 -9.30 -23.12 16.06
N TYR A 26 -9.88 -21.96 15.71
CA TYR A 26 -10.71 -21.21 16.64
C TYR A 26 -11.96 -21.97 17.10
N ALA A 27 -12.65 -22.64 16.18
CA ALA A 27 -13.83 -23.45 16.48
C ALA A 27 -13.51 -24.64 17.41
N LEU A 28 -12.27 -25.13 17.38
CA LEU A 28 -11.76 -26.16 18.31
C LEU A 28 -11.27 -25.58 19.65
N GLY A 29 -11.42 -24.28 19.90
CA GLY A 29 -10.97 -23.62 21.12
C GLY A 29 -9.45 -23.56 21.26
N LEU A 30 -8.73 -23.63 20.14
CA LEU A 30 -7.27 -23.62 20.11
C LEU A 30 -6.74 -22.25 19.69
N VAL A 31 -5.49 -21.97 20.05
CA VAL A 31 -4.77 -20.79 19.56
C VAL A 31 -4.20 -21.11 18.17
N PRO A 32 -4.34 -20.21 17.16
CA PRO A 32 -3.72 -20.37 15.85
C PRO A 32 -2.20 -20.16 15.91
N ALA A 33 -1.50 -21.12 16.51
CA ALA A 33 -0.05 -21.22 16.58
C ALA A 33 0.44 -22.39 15.72
N GLY A 34 1.68 -22.31 15.21
CA GLY A 34 2.22 -23.22 14.19
C GLY A 34 2.00 -24.71 14.47
N GLY A 35 2.20 -25.16 15.71
CA GLY A 35 1.96 -26.55 16.10
C GLY A 35 0.50 -27.01 15.93
N ASN A 36 -0.47 -26.14 16.25
CA ASN A 36 -1.89 -26.46 16.11
C ASN A 36 -2.30 -26.53 14.63
N TYR A 37 -1.72 -25.71 13.76
CA TYR A 37 -1.93 -25.83 12.31
C TYR A 37 -1.50 -27.19 11.79
N VAL A 38 -0.28 -27.62 12.13
CA VAL A 38 0.26 -28.92 11.70
C VAL A 38 -0.61 -30.06 12.20
N GLN A 39 -1.02 -30.03 13.48
CA GLN A 39 -1.84 -31.09 14.07
C GLN A 39 -3.24 -31.17 13.47
N VAL A 40 -3.91 -30.03 13.29
CA VAL A 40 -5.27 -29.98 12.72
C VAL A 40 -5.23 -30.38 11.24
N GLN A 41 -4.27 -29.88 10.46
CA GLN A 41 -4.09 -30.26 9.05
C GLN A 41 -3.81 -31.77 8.89
N LYS A 42 -2.90 -32.31 9.72
CA LYS A 42 -2.61 -33.75 9.73
C LYS A 42 -3.89 -34.54 9.98
N LYS A 43 -4.69 -34.11 10.96
CA LYS A 43 -5.91 -34.83 11.32
C LYS A 43 -7.02 -34.73 10.27
N MET A 44 -7.18 -33.57 9.65
CA MET A 44 -8.10 -33.39 8.52
C MET A 44 -7.73 -34.29 7.33
N LYS A 45 -6.44 -34.46 7.06
CA LYS A 45 -5.92 -35.37 6.02
C LYS A 45 -6.16 -36.84 6.37
N GLU A 46 -5.90 -37.25 7.62
CA GLU A 46 -6.19 -38.61 8.11
C GLU A 46 -7.68 -38.97 7.98
N LEU A 47 -8.56 -38.01 8.26
CA LEU A 47 -10.02 -38.18 8.17
C LEU A 47 -10.58 -38.00 6.75
N LYS A 48 -9.71 -37.70 5.76
CA LYS A 48 -10.09 -37.45 4.36
C LYS A 48 -11.26 -36.45 4.21
N ILE A 49 -11.25 -35.39 5.01
CA ILE A 49 -12.33 -34.39 5.00
C ILE A 49 -12.18 -33.50 3.76
N ASP A 50 -13.28 -33.29 3.03
CA ASP A 50 -13.31 -32.33 1.94
C ASP A 50 -13.11 -30.90 2.45
N THR A 51 -12.22 -30.15 1.80
CA THR A 51 -11.86 -28.78 2.15
C THR A 51 -11.91 -27.84 0.94
N SER A 52 -12.52 -28.29 -0.16
CA SER A 52 -12.68 -27.53 -1.41
C SER A 52 -13.37 -26.18 -1.20
N HIS A 53 -14.22 -26.05 -0.16
CA HIS A 53 -14.88 -24.79 0.21
C HIS A 53 -13.98 -23.79 0.95
N PHE A 54 -12.75 -24.17 1.31
CA PHE A 54 -11.79 -23.25 1.92
C PHE A 54 -11.21 -22.31 0.87
N LEU A 55 -11.51 -21.02 1.04
CA LEU A 55 -11.19 -20.00 0.03
C LEU A 55 -9.73 -19.51 0.11
N GLY A 56 -9.09 -19.62 1.28
CA GLY A 56 -7.68 -19.28 1.49
C GLY A 56 -7.27 -17.91 0.94
N MET A 57 -6.05 -17.84 0.39
CA MET A 57 -5.52 -16.63 -0.27
C MET A 57 -6.25 -16.27 -1.57
N GLY A 58 -7.07 -17.18 -2.12
CA GLY A 58 -7.79 -17.00 -3.38
C GLY A 58 -9.25 -16.58 -3.22
N TRP A 59 -9.70 -16.15 -2.04
CA TRP A 59 -11.10 -15.80 -1.78
C TRP A 59 -11.65 -14.69 -2.69
N ASN A 60 -10.76 -13.84 -3.19
CA ASN A 60 -11.07 -12.75 -4.11
C ASN A 60 -10.72 -13.08 -5.57
N LYS A 61 -10.29 -14.32 -5.88
CA LYS A 61 -9.95 -14.73 -7.25
C LYS A 61 -11.21 -14.70 -8.11
N GLY A 62 -11.22 -13.85 -9.13
CA GLY A 62 -12.39 -13.62 -9.99
C GLY A 62 -13.35 -12.53 -9.48
N MET A 63 -13.13 -11.99 -8.28
CA MET A 63 -13.87 -10.80 -7.83
C MET A 63 -13.28 -9.55 -8.50
N PRO A 64 -14.12 -8.67 -9.08
CA PRO A 64 -13.64 -7.43 -9.65
C PRO A 64 -13.05 -6.55 -8.55
N PHE A 65 -11.78 -6.18 -8.67
CA PHE A 65 -11.19 -5.22 -7.74
C PHE A 65 -11.81 -3.85 -7.99
N ALA A 66 -12.58 -3.35 -7.02
CA ALA A 66 -13.17 -2.01 -7.10
C ALA A 66 -12.03 -0.96 -7.12
N ARG A 67 -11.66 -0.48 -8.31
CA ARG A 67 -10.72 0.62 -8.45
C ARG A 67 -11.38 1.88 -7.88
N LYS A 68 -10.87 2.36 -6.73
CA LYS A 68 -11.28 3.66 -6.21
C LYS A 68 -10.98 4.74 -7.25
N LYS A 69 -11.94 5.63 -7.50
CA LYS A 69 -11.72 6.79 -8.36
C LYS A 69 -10.58 7.64 -7.77
N PRO A 70 -9.62 8.11 -8.59
CA PRO A 70 -8.57 8.99 -8.09
C PRO A 70 -9.19 10.30 -7.60
N LEU A 71 -8.67 10.84 -6.48
CA LEU A 71 -9.08 12.14 -5.95
C LEU A 71 -8.97 13.23 -7.04
N SER A 72 -9.85 14.22 -7.13
CA SER A 72 -9.67 15.31 -8.11
C SER A 72 -8.42 16.16 -7.80
N LEU A 73 -7.90 16.89 -8.79
CA LEU A 73 -6.76 17.80 -8.56
C LEU A 73 -7.14 18.97 -7.66
N GLU A 74 -8.36 19.48 -7.78
CA GLU A 74 -8.92 20.53 -6.91
C GLU A 74 -8.86 20.14 -5.42
N LYS A 75 -9.14 18.89 -5.08
CA LYS A 75 -9.04 18.37 -3.71
C LYS A 75 -7.59 18.15 -3.24
N ILE A 76 -6.61 18.27 -4.12
CA ILE A 76 -5.19 18.09 -3.80
C ILE A 76 -4.45 19.41 -3.74
N LEU A 77 -4.75 20.33 -4.66
CA LEU A 77 -4.07 21.61 -4.85
C LEU A 77 -4.52 22.66 -3.82
N ILE A 78 -4.47 22.28 -2.55
CA ILE A 78 -4.90 23.05 -1.38
C ILE A 78 -3.78 23.07 -0.34
N GLU A 79 -3.92 23.92 0.68
CA GLU A 79 -3.12 23.82 1.90
C GLU A 79 -3.47 22.55 2.71
N ASN A 80 -2.55 22.12 3.59
CA ASN A 80 -2.74 20.98 4.49
C ASN A 80 -3.09 19.65 3.79
N SER A 81 -2.65 19.49 2.54
CA SER A 81 -2.85 18.31 1.73
C SER A 81 -1.84 17.22 2.11
N SER A 82 -2.32 16.03 2.49
CA SER A 82 -1.47 14.87 2.79
C SER A 82 -0.99 14.14 1.52
N TYR A 83 -1.28 14.69 0.33
CA TYR A 83 -0.98 14.04 -0.93
C TYR A 83 0.52 14.07 -1.23
N GLN A 84 1.08 12.90 -1.55
CA GLN A 84 2.51 12.74 -1.78
C GLN A 84 3.01 13.55 -2.99
N SER A 85 4.07 14.35 -2.81
CA SER A 85 4.67 15.23 -3.85
C SER A 85 5.05 14.48 -5.13
N PHE A 86 5.61 13.27 -5.03
CA PHE A 86 5.95 12.45 -6.20
C PHE A 86 4.71 12.08 -7.04
N LYS A 87 3.62 11.69 -6.38
CA LYS A 87 2.35 11.39 -7.05
C LYS A 87 1.76 12.68 -7.63
N LEU A 88 1.84 13.80 -6.90
CA LEU A 88 1.33 15.09 -7.36
C LEU A 88 2.03 15.53 -8.64
N LYS A 89 3.37 15.48 -8.67
CA LYS A 89 4.19 15.77 -9.85
C LYS A 89 3.71 15.01 -11.08
N LYS A 90 3.52 13.69 -10.95
CA LYS A 90 3.03 12.84 -12.05
C LYS A 90 1.67 13.30 -12.55
N ARG A 91 0.76 13.62 -11.63
CA ARG A 91 -0.59 14.10 -11.98
C ARG A 91 -0.59 15.46 -12.64
N LEU A 92 0.25 16.38 -12.17
CA LEU A 92 0.43 17.70 -12.79
C LEU A 92 0.91 17.56 -14.24
N PHE A 93 1.81 16.62 -14.51
CA PHE A 93 2.25 16.32 -15.87
C PHE A 93 1.15 15.68 -16.71
N SER A 94 0.44 14.68 -16.17
CA SER A 94 -0.66 14.03 -16.89
C SER A 94 -1.82 14.97 -17.21
N ALA A 95 -2.07 15.97 -16.36
CA ALA A 95 -3.10 16.98 -16.57
C ALA A 95 -2.62 18.18 -17.40
N GLY A 96 -1.36 18.21 -17.85
CA GLY A 96 -0.80 19.31 -18.62
C GLY A 96 -0.58 20.62 -17.84
N LEU A 97 -0.78 20.62 -16.51
CA LEU A 97 -0.65 21.80 -15.67
C LEU A 97 0.80 22.22 -15.42
N LYS A 98 1.75 21.28 -15.57
CA LYS A 98 3.18 21.56 -15.51
C LYS A 98 3.89 20.80 -16.64
N LYS A 99 4.96 21.38 -17.18
CA LYS A 99 5.80 20.75 -18.21
C LYS A 99 6.78 19.76 -17.58
N LYS A 100 7.18 18.73 -18.32
CA LYS A 100 8.21 17.77 -17.92
C LYS A 100 9.63 18.33 -18.13
N GLU A 101 9.87 19.53 -17.63
CA GLU A 101 11.18 20.20 -17.67
C GLU A 101 11.39 21.00 -16.38
N CYS A 102 12.65 21.31 -16.07
CA CYS A 102 12.96 22.21 -14.97
C CYS A 102 12.44 23.63 -15.29
N GLU A 103 11.68 24.22 -14.37
CA GLU A 103 11.15 25.58 -14.51
C GLU A 103 12.24 26.67 -14.35
N GLU A 104 13.47 26.30 -13.98
CA GLU A 104 14.60 27.23 -13.86
C GLU A 104 15.58 27.10 -15.03
N CYS A 105 16.15 25.92 -15.23
CA CYS A 105 17.19 25.70 -16.24
C CYS A 105 16.71 24.95 -17.49
N ARG A 106 15.40 24.66 -17.60
CA ARG A 106 14.78 23.91 -18.73
C ARG A 106 15.31 22.50 -18.96
N TRP A 107 16.13 21.99 -18.04
CA TRP A 107 16.67 20.64 -18.11
C TRP A 107 15.56 19.58 -18.12
N ARG A 108 15.66 18.62 -19.03
CA ARG A 108 14.64 17.58 -19.28
C ARG A 108 15.21 16.25 -19.77
N LYS A 109 16.45 15.92 -19.39
CA LYS A 109 17.11 14.69 -19.86
C LYS A 109 16.37 13.45 -19.33
N VAL A 110 16.13 12.50 -20.22
CA VAL A 110 15.55 11.20 -19.91
C VAL A 110 16.67 10.28 -19.44
N SER A 111 16.45 9.57 -18.33
CA SER A 111 17.35 8.52 -17.82
C SER A 111 17.15 7.22 -18.62
N GLU A 112 18.09 6.29 -18.53
CA GLU A 112 18.03 5.00 -19.24
C GLU A 112 16.75 4.21 -18.95
N ASP A 113 16.18 4.36 -17.75
CA ASP A 113 14.90 3.76 -17.34
C ASP A 113 13.66 4.50 -17.89
N GLY A 114 13.86 5.50 -18.75
CA GLY A 114 12.80 6.30 -19.37
C GLY A 114 12.23 7.41 -18.48
N ARG A 115 12.72 7.60 -17.25
CA ARG A 115 12.23 8.67 -16.35
C ARG A 115 12.94 9.99 -16.61
N ILE A 116 12.22 11.09 -16.48
CA ILE A 116 12.82 12.43 -16.36
C ILE A 116 12.91 12.72 -14.85
N PRO A 117 14.12 12.82 -14.26
CA PRO A 117 14.29 12.87 -12.81
C PRO A 117 14.07 14.29 -12.27
N LEU A 118 12.93 14.87 -12.61
CA LEU A 118 12.46 16.13 -12.03
C LEU A 118 11.86 15.86 -10.65
N GLU A 119 11.89 16.86 -9.80
CA GLU A 119 11.36 16.84 -8.44
C GLU A 119 10.34 17.98 -8.28
N LEU A 120 9.38 17.78 -7.39
CA LEU A 120 8.41 18.82 -7.05
C LEU A 120 8.91 19.54 -5.82
N HIS A 121 9.14 20.84 -5.98
CA HIS A 121 9.65 21.74 -4.97
C HIS A 121 8.53 22.61 -4.42
N HIS A 122 8.46 22.70 -3.09
CA HIS A 122 7.58 23.59 -2.36
C HIS A 122 8.35 24.85 -2.00
N ILE A 123 7.94 26.02 -2.52
CA ILE A 123 8.67 27.29 -2.38
C ILE A 123 8.79 27.68 -0.90
N ASN A 124 7.72 27.53 -0.13
CA ASN A 124 7.72 27.78 1.32
C ASN A 124 8.40 26.66 2.15
N GLY A 125 8.77 25.53 1.53
CA GLY A 125 9.35 24.37 2.21
C GLY A 125 8.36 23.53 3.02
N ASP A 126 7.07 23.85 2.99
CA ASP A 126 6.03 23.01 3.58
C ASP A 126 5.50 22.01 2.54
N LYS A 127 5.71 20.72 2.80
CA LYS A 127 5.24 19.62 1.96
C LYS A 127 3.70 19.51 1.90
N SER A 128 2.98 20.13 2.83
CA SER A 128 1.53 20.05 2.93
C SER A 128 0.81 21.12 2.10
N ASP A 129 1.50 22.19 1.71
CA ASP A 129 0.95 23.26 0.89
C ASP A 129 1.08 22.95 -0.60
N ASN A 130 0.08 22.28 -1.14
CA ASN A 130 0.05 21.86 -2.54
C ASN A 130 -0.62 22.88 -3.46
N ARG A 131 -0.85 24.13 -3.03
CA ARG A 131 -1.39 25.17 -3.91
C ARG A 131 -0.46 25.41 -5.09
N MET A 132 -1.03 25.61 -6.27
CA MET A 132 -0.27 25.73 -7.53
C MET A 132 0.87 26.76 -7.45
N MET A 133 0.61 27.92 -6.83
CA MET A 133 1.59 28.99 -6.66
C MET A 133 2.80 28.61 -5.79
N ASN A 134 2.65 27.62 -4.90
CA ASN A 134 3.72 27.15 -4.03
C ASN A 134 4.56 26.03 -4.68
N LEU A 135 4.17 25.54 -5.86
CA LEU A 135 4.76 24.37 -6.50
C LEU A 135 5.63 24.74 -7.71
N LYS A 136 6.86 24.20 -7.71
CA LYS A 136 7.81 24.34 -8.82
C LYS A 136 8.40 23.00 -9.21
N VAL A 137 8.51 22.72 -10.50
CA VAL A 137 9.18 21.53 -11.01
C VAL A 137 10.65 21.87 -11.26
N LEU A 138 11.54 21.17 -10.56
CA LEU A 138 12.99 21.41 -10.63
C LEU A 138 13.75 20.14 -10.99
N CYS A 139 14.91 20.26 -11.63
CA CYS A 139 15.86 19.16 -11.74
C CYS A 139 16.60 18.93 -10.41
N PRO A 140 17.28 17.79 -10.22
CA PRO A 140 17.95 17.48 -8.95
C PRO A 140 19.02 18.52 -8.59
N ASN A 141 19.68 19.09 -9.60
CA ASN A 141 20.71 20.11 -9.43
C ASN A 141 20.10 21.47 -9.02
N CYS A 142 19.05 21.93 -9.67
CA CYS A 142 18.38 23.18 -9.24
C CYS A 142 17.69 23.01 -7.88
N HIS A 143 17.14 21.83 -7.62
CA HIS A 143 16.45 21.58 -6.35
C HIS A 143 17.41 21.55 -5.16
N SER A 144 18.62 20.98 -5.32
CA SER A 144 19.62 20.93 -4.25
C SER A 144 20.12 22.31 -3.80
N LEU A 145 20.01 23.32 -4.67
CA LEU A 145 20.36 24.71 -4.42
C LEU A 145 19.27 25.50 -3.66
N LYS A 146 18.07 24.93 -3.45
CA LYS A 146 16.99 25.65 -2.78
C LYS A 146 17.23 25.72 -1.27
N PRO A 147 16.90 26.86 -0.61
CA PRO A 147 17.10 27.03 0.83
C PRO A 147 16.25 26.07 1.67
N THR A 148 15.12 25.60 1.13
CA THR A 148 14.21 24.65 1.78
C THR A 148 14.50 23.18 1.42
N HIS A 149 15.53 22.92 0.60
CA HIS A 149 15.87 21.57 0.17
C HIS A 149 16.15 20.65 1.36
N ARG A 150 15.51 19.47 1.38
CA ARG A 150 15.62 18.47 2.45
C ARG A 150 15.40 19.04 3.87
N GLY A 151 14.58 20.07 4.00
CA GLY A 151 14.28 20.67 5.30
C GLY A 151 15.44 21.47 5.90
N LYS A 152 16.39 21.96 5.09
CA LYS A 152 17.45 22.88 5.55
C LYS A 152 16.92 24.14 6.24
N ASN A 153 15.69 24.55 5.92
CA ASN A 153 14.99 25.66 6.56
C ASN A 153 14.37 25.32 7.93
N LYS A 154 14.31 24.04 8.30
CA LYS A 154 13.80 23.64 9.62
C LYS A 154 14.93 23.77 10.62
N LYS A 155 14.75 24.65 11.60
CA LYS A 155 15.62 24.66 12.79
C LYS A 155 15.56 23.27 13.42
N ARG A 156 16.72 22.71 13.79
CA ARG A 156 16.78 21.49 14.60
C ARG A 156 16.11 21.84 15.93
N GLY A 157 14.90 21.33 16.13
CA GLY A 157 14.29 21.25 17.46
C GLY A 157 14.90 20.10 18.23
#